data_AF-A0A519SS92-F1
#
_entry.id   AF-A0A519SS92-F1
#
_cell.length_a   1.000
_cell.length_b   1.000
_cell.length_c   1.000
_cell.angle_alpha   90.00
_cell.angle_beta   90.00
_cell.angle_gamma   90.00
#
_symmetry.space_group_name_H-M   'P 1'
#
loop_
_entity.id
_entity.type
_entity.pdbx_description
1 polymer ?
#
loop_
_entity_poly.entity_id
_entity_poly.type
_entity_poly.pdbx_seq_one_letter_code
_entity_poly.pdbx_strand_id
1 'polypeptide(L)' 'SLQTDLRNAGAEWQDSEVVVDGNFITSRKPEDLDAFNKKIEEKLLGTAN' A
#
# COMPACT_ATOMS: atom_id res chain seq x y z
N SER A 1 12.89 5.49 -11.48
CA SER A 1 11.70 6.10 -10.84
C SER A 1 11.08 5.03 -9.98
N LEU A 2 10.39 5.38 -8.89
CA LEU A 2 9.93 4.42 -7.88
C LEU A 2 9.26 3.17 -8.49
N GLN A 3 8.38 3.36 -9.48
CA GLN A 3 7.74 2.26 -10.21
C GLN A 3 8.73 1.34 -10.94
N THR A 4 9.70 1.92 -11.67
CA THR A 4 10.75 1.16 -12.35
C THR A 4 11.61 0.40 -11.33
N ASP A 5 11.95 1.05 -10.22
CA ASP A 5 12.83 0.48 -9.19
C ASP A 5 12.15 -0.70 -8.50
N LEU A 6 10.85 -0.61 -8.22
CA LEU A 6 10.04 -1.72 -7.68
C LEU A 6 9.92 -2.89 -8.65
N ARG A 7 9.67 -2.63 -9.93
CA ARG A 7 9.63 -3.70 -10.95
C ARG A 7 10.98 -4.39 -11.11
N ASN A 8 12.08 -3.63 -11.08
CA ASN A 8 13.43 -4.19 -11.14
C ASN A 8 13.76 -5.06 -9.91
N ALA A 9 13.16 -4.75 -8.75
CA ALA A 9 13.25 -5.56 -7.54
C ALA A 9 12.31 -6.79 -7.53
N GLY A 10 11.53 -6.99 -8.61
CA GLY A 10 10.60 -8.12 -8.75
C GLY A 10 9.21 -7.89 -8.14
N ALA A 11 8.89 -6.67 -7.72
CA ALA A 11 7.56 -6.34 -7.22
C ALA A 11 6.58 -6.04 -8.37
N GLU A 12 5.31 -6.35 -8.16
CA GLU A 12 4.23 -5.94 -9.05
C GLU A 12 3.84 -4.48 -8.75
N TRP A 13 3.70 -3.68 -9.81
CA TRP A 13 3.20 -2.31 -9.67
C TRP A 13 1.73 -2.25 -10.08
N GLN A 14 0.90 -1.75 -9.17
CA GLN A 14 -0.52 -1.49 -9.41
C GLN A 14 -0.84 -0.01 -9.21
N ASP A 15 -1.63 0.56 -10.12
CA ASP A 15 -2.15 1.92 -9.97
C ASP A 15 -3.41 1.90 -9.07
N SER A 16 -3.21 1.73 -7.76
CA SER A 16 -4.26 1.72 -6.73
C SER A 16 -3.95 2.72 -5.63
N GLU A 17 -4.98 3.33 -5.04
CA GLU A 17 -4.84 4.28 -3.91
C GLU A 17 -4.10 3.65 -2.73
N VAL A 18 -4.42 2.38 -2.44
CA VAL A 18 -3.71 1.60 -1.43
C VAL A 18 -3.56 0.15 -1.91
N VAL A 19 -2.40 -0.45 -1.64
CA VAL A 19 -2.13 -1.88 -1.86
C VAL A 19 -1.71 -2.48 -0.53
N VAL A 20 -2.28 -3.63 -0.19
CA VAL A 20 -1.92 -4.40 1.01
C VAL A 20 -1.39 -5.75 0.55
N ASP A 21 -0.12 -6.02 0.87
CA ASP A 21 0.54 -7.30 0.63
C ASP A 21 1.17 -7.81 1.94
N GLY A 22 0.50 -8.75 2.59
CA GLY A 22 0.91 -9.25 3.91
C GLY A 22 0.93 -8.16 4.98
N ASN A 23 2.14 -7.70 5.33
CA ASN A 23 2.39 -6.61 6.28
C ASN A 23 2.83 -5.31 5.60
N PHE A 24 3.04 -5.32 4.28
CA PHE A 24 3.32 -4.12 3.51
C PHE A 24 2.01 -3.44 3.14
N ILE A 25 1.91 -2.16 3.50
CA ILE A 25 0.85 -1.27 3.07
C ILE A 25 1.56 -0.15 2.30
N THR A 26 1.14 0.13 1.07
CA THR A 26 1.76 1.15 0.21
C THR A 26 0.70 1.99 -0.50
N SER A 27 1.05 3.22 -0.89
CA SER A 27 0.20 4.16 -1.64
C SER A 27 1.03 4.93 -2.69
N ARG A 28 0.37 5.64 -3.62
CA ARG A 28 1.07 6.24 -4.77
C ARG A 28 1.50 7.67 -4.53
N LYS A 29 0.69 8.43 -3.79
CA LYS A 29 0.81 9.90 -3.66
C LYS A 29 0.09 10.42 -2.41
N PRO A 30 0.35 11.68 -1.97
CA PRO A 30 -0.24 12.25 -0.77
C PRO A 30 -1.78 12.29 -0.76
N GLU A 31 -2.41 12.36 -1.93
CA GLU A 31 -3.88 12.34 -2.07
C GLU A 31 -4.51 11.01 -1.60
N ASP A 32 -3.72 9.92 -1.57
CA ASP A 32 -4.19 8.59 -1.14
C ASP A 32 -4.04 8.38 0.39
N LEU A 33 -3.65 9.41 1.15
CA LEU A 33 -3.28 9.29 2.57
C LEU A 33 -4.44 8.80 3.45
N ASP A 34 -5.67 9.20 3.16
CA ASP A 34 -6.84 8.76 3.93
C ASP A 34 -7.07 7.25 3.79
N ALA A 35 -6.95 6.71 2.56
CA ALA A 35 -7.05 5.28 2.29
C ALA A 35 -5.92 4.49 2.94
N PHE A 36 -4.70 5.04 2.90
CA PHE A 36 -3.51 4.46 3.52
C PHE A 36 -3.64 4.37 5.05
N ASN A 37 -3.99 5.48 5.71
CA ASN A 37 -4.14 5.54 7.17
C ASN A 37 -5.24 4.59 7.65
N LYS A 38 -6.38 4.56 6.97
CA LYS A 38 -7.47 3.63 7.27
C LYS A 38 -7.00 2.18 7.25
N LYS A 39 -6.19 1.79 6.26
CA LYS A 39 -5.64 0.42 6.18
C LYS A 39 -4.64 0.10 7.27
N ILE A 40 -3.82 1.06 7.69
CA ILE A 40 -2.94 0.90 8.85
C ILE A 40 -3.77 0.66 10.11
N GLU A 41 -4.79 1.48 10.35
CA GLU A 41 -5.68 1.34 11.51
C GLU A 41 -6.35 -0.04 11.53
N GLU A 42 -6.95 -0.46 10.41
CA GLU A 42 -7.56 -1.80 10.26
C GLU A 42 -6.57 -2.93 10.59
N LYS A 43 -5.33 -2.84 10.09
CA LYS A 43 -4.30 -3.87 10.26
C LYS A 43 -3.77 -3.93 11.70
N LEU A 44 -3.58 -2.79 12.35
CA LEU A 44 -3.04 -2.70 13.70
C LEU A 44 -4.08 -3.03 14.78
N LEU A 45 -5.34 -2.64 14.56
CA LEU A 45 -6.43 -2.84 15.51
C LEU A 45 -7.09 -4.21 15.40
N GLY A 46 -6.68 -5.03 14.44
CA GLY A 46 -7.05 -6.44 14.38
C GLY A 46 -8.51 -6.70 14.01
N THR A 47 -9.15 -5.82 13.24
CA THR A 47 -10.48 -6.10 12.67
C THR A 47 -10.34 -6.98 11.42
N ALA A 48 -9.82 -8.19 11.61
CA ALA A 48 -10.03 -9.29 10.70
C ALA A 48 -11.29 -10.03 11.18
N ASN A 49 -12.36 -9.96 10.38
CA ASN A 49 -13.44 -10.95 10.44
C ASN A 49 -12.92 -12.31 10.00
#